data_AF-A0A6P0NWH9-F1
#
_entry.id   AF-A0A6P0NWH9-F1
#
_cell.length_a   1.000
_cell.length_b   1.000
_cell.length_c   1.000
_cell.angle_alpha   90.00
_cell.angle_beta   90.00
_cell.angle_gamma   90.00
#
_symmetry.space_group_name_H-M   'P 1'
#
loop_
_entity.id
_entity.type
_entity.pdbx_description
1 polymer ?
#
loop_
_entity_poly.entity_id
_entity_poly.type
_entity_poly.pdbx_seq_one_letter_code
_entity_poly.pdbx_strand_id
1 'polypeptide(L)'
;MDEQRTEQYYELIDKLVQCPNGKEPDVLDENIELVDAGFVSVLMQVGQAQIHHGNQDGAKFLFHLARELAKQLGLYPDPEAATTPAH
;
A
#
# COMPACT_ATOMS: atom_id res chain seq x y z
N MET A 1 -5.13 -17.10 2.55
CA MET A 1 -4.06 -16.24 2.03
C MET A 1 -3.26 -17.11 1.10
N ASP A 2 -3.43 -16.91 -0.19
CA ASP A 2 -2.63 -17.59 -1.20
C ASP A 2 -1.19 -17.11 -1.04
N GLU A 3 -0.28 -18.04 -0.74
CA GLU A 3 1.15 -17.75 -0.54
C GLU A 3 1.70 -17.00 -1.77
N GLN A 4 1.27 -17.40 -2.97
CA GLN A 4 1.59 -16.75 -4.24
C GLN A 4 1.17 -15.29 -4.33
N ARG A 5 0.06 -14.90 -3.67
CA ARG A 5 -0.40 -13.51 -3.65
C ARG A 5 0.48 -12.65 -2.77
N THR A 6 0.94 -13.22 -1.66
CA THR A 6 1.84 -12.55 -0.72
C THR A 6 3.20 -12.29 -1.36
N GLU A 7 3.73 -13.27 -2.09
CA GLU A 7 4.97 -13.11 -2.86
C GLU A 7 4.86 -12.01 -3.91
N GLN A 8 3.76 -11.98 -4.67
CA GLN A 8 3.51 -10.92 -5.66
C GLN A 8 3.45 -9.51 -5.03
N TYR A 9 2.89 -9.39 -3.82
CA TYR A 9 2.94 -8.12 -3.10
C TYR A 9 4.36 -7.70 -2.76
N TYR A 10 5.19 -8.62 -2.27
CA TYR A 10 6.58 -8.31 -1.97
C TYR A 10 7.36 -7.91 -3.23
N GLU A 11 7.17 -8.61 -4.35
CA GLU A 11 7.78 -8.23 -5.63
C GLU A 11 7.34 -6.85 -6.11
N LEU A 12 6.04 -6.54 -5.98
CA LEU A 12 5.52 -5.22 -6.32
C LEU A 12 6.11 -4.12 -5.42
N ILE A 13 6.22 -4.38 -4.12
CA ILE A 13 6.82 -3.44 -3.17
C ILE A 13 8.30 -3.23 -3.47
N ASP A 14 9.04 -4.30 -3.77
CA ASP A 14 10.45 -4.19 -4.14
C ASP A 14 10.62 -3.34 -5.41
N LYS A 15 9.79 -3.56 -6.43
CA LYS A 15 9.75 -2.71 -7.63
C LYS A 15 9.47 -1.25 -7.30
N LEU A 16 8.55 -0.96 -6.39
CA LEU A 16 8.22 0.41 -5.97
C LEU A 16 9.37 1.08 -5.23
N VAL A 17 10.07 0.35 -4.37
CA VAL A 17 11.23 0.87 -3.61
C VAL A 17 12.45 1.06 -4.51
N GLN A 18 12.64 0.20 -5.51
CA GLN A 18 13.74 0.29 -6.48
C GLN A 18 13.45 1.28 -7.62
N CYS A 19 12.18 1.61 -7.87
CA CYS A 19 11.82 2.53 -8.93
C CYS A 19 12.31 3.96 -8.63
N PRO A 20 12.81 4.67 -9.66
CA PRO A 20 13.08 6.09 -9.53
C PRO A 20 11.78 6.85 -9.25
N ASN A 21 11.87 7.91 -8.43
CA ASN A 21 10.75 8.79 -8.11
C ASN A 21 10.00 9.25 -9.37
N GLY A 22 8.69 9.03 -9.38
CA GLY A 22 7.78 9.36 -10.48
C GLY A 22 7.31 8.17 -11.32
N LYS A 23 7.79 6.95 -11.07
CA LYS A 23 7.32 5.72 -11.76
C LYS A 23 6.42 4.84 -10.90
N GLU A 24 6.33 5.11 -9.61
CA GLU A 24 5.46 4.36 -8.70
C GLU A 24 4.00 4.27 -9.17
N PRO A 25 3.34 5.34 -9.69
CA PRO A 25 1.97 5.22 -10.15
C PRO A 25 1.81 4.31 -11.38
N ASP A 26 2.79 4.29 -12.28
CA ASP A 26 2.78 3.44 -13.49
C ASP A 26 2.86 1.96 -13.08
N VAL A 27 3.78 1.65 -12.17
CA VAL A 27 3.94 0.30 -11.60
C VAL A 27 2.69 -0.15 -10.85
N LEU A 28 2.03 0.75 -10.12
CA LEU A 28 0.77 0.44 -9.44
C LEU A 28 -0.38 0.22 -10.42
N ASP A 29 -0.47 1.00 -11.50
CA ASP A 29 -1.50 0.85 -12.52
C ASP A 29 -1.36 -0.50 -13.26
N GLU A 30 -0.15 -0.88 -13.65
CA GLU A 30 0.15 -2.18 -14.25
C GLU A 30 -0.20 -3.36 -13.34
N ASN A 31 -0.19 -3.16 -12.02
CA ASN A 31 -0.43 -4.19 -11.01
C ASN A 31 -1.69 -3.91 -10.18
N ILE A 32 -2.66 -3.18 -10.74
CA ILE A 32 -3.86 -2.74 -10.01
C ILE A 32 -4.67 -3.92 -9.45
N GLU A 33 -4.57 -5.10 -10.06
CA GLU A 33 -5.16 -6.35 -9.57
C GLU A 33 -4.60 -6.83 -8.23
N LEU A 34 -3.35 -6.45 -7.92
CA LEU A 34 -2.67 -6.72 -6.65
C LEU A 34 -2.92 -5.62 -5.62
N VAL A 35 -3.42 -4.46 -6.04
CA VAL A 35 -3.65 -3.31 -5.15
C VAL A 35 -4.95 -3.52 -4.38
N ASP A 36 -4.88 -4.25 -3.28
CA ASP A 36 -6.01 -4.50 -2.37
C ASP A 36 -5.63 -4.31 -0.89
N ALA A 37 -6.58 -4.58 0.01
CA ALA A 37 -6.36 -4.45 1.46
C ALA A 37 -5.17 -5.29 1.96
N GLY A 38 -4.93 -6.46 1.35
CA GLY A 38 -3.78 -7.30 1.65
C GLY A 38 -2.47 -6.58 1.33
N PHE A 39 -2.37 -5.99 0.14
CA PHE A 39 -1.19 -5.24 -0.29
C PHE A 39 -0.88 -4.05 0.62
N VAL A 40 -1.90 -3.28 1.00
CA VAL A 40 -1.77 -2.17 1.96
C VAL A 40 -1.20 -2.66 3.30
N SER A 41 -1.63 -3.83 3.77
CA SER A 41 -1.13 -4.43 5.00
C SER A 41 0.34 -4.88 4.89
N VAL A 42 0.77 -5.39 3.73
CA VAL A 42 2.17 -5.76 3.48
C VAL A 42 3.07 -4.52 3.36
N LEU A 43 2.60 -3.45 2.70
CA LEU A 43 3.31 -2.17 2.63
C LEU A 43 3.68 -1.64 4.02
N MET A 44 2.75 -1.70 4.98
CA MET A 44 2.99 -1.27 6.36
C MET A 44 4.01 -2.16 7.09
N GLN A 45 4.04 -3.47 6.82
CA GLN A 45 5.02 -4.38 7.40
C GLN A 45 6.43 -4.11 6.85
N VAL A 46 6.56 -3.95 5.53
CA VAL A 46 7.83 -3.62 4.88
C VAL A 46 8.31 -2.24 5.32
N GLY A 47 7.41 -1.26 5.42
CA GLY A 47 7.73 0.08 5.95
C GLY A 47 8.31 0.03 7.35
N GLN A 48 7.74 -0.77 8.24
CA GLN A 48 8.31 -0.99 9.59
C GLN A 48 9.68 -1.67 9.54
N ALA A 49 9.87 -2.67 8.66
CA ALA A 49 11.17 -3.31 8.48
C ALA A 49 12.24 -2.31 8.00
N GLN A 50 11.89 -1.39 7.10
CA GLN A 50 12.78 -0.35 6.60
C GLN A 50 13.26 0.60 7.73
N ILE A 51 12.39 0.93 8.70
CA ILE A 51 12.80 1.70 9.89
C ILE A 51 13.89 0.95 10.65
N HIS A 52 13.69 -0.35 10.92
CA HIS A 52 14.68 -1.16 11.65
C HIS A 52 16.03 -1.23 10.92
N HIS A 53 16.02 -1.18 9.59
CA HIS A 53 17.22 -1.17 8.75
C HIS A 53 17.86 0.23 8.61
N GLY A 54 17.32 1.25 9.28
CA GLY A 54 17.79 2.63 9.22
C GLY A 54 17.32 3.40 7.99
N ASN A 55 16.46 2.83 7.16
CA ASN A 55 15.93 3.45 5.95
C ASN A 55 14.60 4.19 6.24
N GLN A 56 14.68 5.25 7.04
CA GLN A 56 13.51 6.01 7.46
C GLN A 56 12.77 6.66 6.29
N ASP A 57 13.48 7.09 5.25
CA ASP A 57 12.86 7.74 4.09
C ASP A 57 12.09 6.73 3.22
N GLY A 58 12.65 5.53 3.01
CA GLY A 58 11.91 4.43 2.38
C GLY A 58 10.68 4.02 3.19
N ALA A 59 10.78 3.99 4.52
CA ALA A 59 9.63 3.70 5.37
C ALA A 59 8.51 4.75 5.24
N LYS A 60 8.85 6.05 5.27
CA LYS A 60 7.88 7.14 5.09
C LYS A 60 7.17 7.04 3.75
N PHE A 61 7.92 6.74 2.68
CA PHE A 61 7.37 6.53 1.35
C PHE A 61 6.32 5.40 1.35
N LEU A 62 6.67 4.23 1.89
CA LEU A 62 5.75 3.08 1.96
C LEU A 62 4.50 3.37 2.79
N PHE A 63 4.62 4.07 3.92
CA PHE A 63 3.45 4.47 4.72
C PHE A 63 2.57 5.48 4.00
N HIS A 64 3.16 6.43 3.27
CA HIS A 64 2.42 7.37 2.46
C HIS A 64 1.61 6.62 1.40
N LEU A 65 2.26 5.70 0.69
CA LEU A 65 1.62 4.90 -0.34
C LEU A 65 0.49 4.03 0.21
N ALA A 66 0.74 3.32 1.33
CA ALA A 66 -0.26 2.50 2.01
C ALA A 66 -1.52 3.33 2.37
N ARG A 67 -1.32 4.55 2.85
CA ARG A 67 -2.43 5.45 3.22
C ARG A 67 -3.22 5.93 2.00
N GLU A 68 -2.56 6.31 0.92
CA GLU A 68 -3.23 6.72 -0.31
C GLU A 68 -4.05 5.58 -0.90
N LEU A 69 -3.46 4.39 -1.00
CA LEU A 69 -4.14 3.19 -1.47
C LEU A 69 -5.32 2.81 -0.56
N ALA A 70 -5.17 2.92 0.75
CA ALA A 70 -6.28 2.67 1.69
C ALA A 70 -7.47 3.62 1.44
N LYS A 71 -7.23 4.89 1.09
CA LYS A 71 -8.30 5.83 0.72
C LYS A 71 -8.94 5.44 -0.61
N GLN A 72 -8.13 5.11 -1.62
CA GLN A 72 -8.64 4.72 -2.94
C GLN A 72 -9.50 3.45 -2.87
N LEU A 73 -9.11 2.51 -2.02
CA LEU A 73 -9.84 1.26 -1.78
C LEU A 73 -11.05 1.43 -0.85
N GLY A 74 -11.26 2.63 -0.28
CA GLY A 74 -12.32 2.86 0.70
C GLY A 74 -12.14 2.10 2.01
N LEU A 75 -10.91 1.66 2.33
CA LEU A 75 -10.58 0.93 3.56
C LEU A 75 -10.54 1.82 4.79
N TYR A 76 -10.44 3.13 4.58
CA TYR A 76 -10.70 4.11 5.62
C TYR A 76 -12.17 4.50 5.53
N PRO A 77 -13.04 4.03 6.45
CA PRO A 77 -14.35 4.63 6.57
C PRO A 77 -14.12 6.06 7.01
N ASP A 78 -14.46 7.00 6.14
CA ASP A 78 -14.71 8.35 6.60
C ASP A 78 -15.76 8.24 7.73
N PRO A 79 -15.46 8.68 8.97
CA PRO A 79 -16.39 8.54 10.07
C PRO A 79 -17.71 9.31 9.83
N GLU A 80 -17.81 10.15 8.81
CA GLU A 80 -19.01 10.88 8.41
C GLU A 80 -19.89 10.09 7.40
N ALA A 81 -19.31 9.18 6.61
CA ALA A 81 -20.05 8.36 5.63
C ALA A 81 -20.95 7.28 6.27
N ALA A 82 -20.77 6.95 7.55
CA ALA A 82 -21.58 5.97 8.27
C ALA A 82 -22.93 6.50 8.79
N THR A 83 -23.25 7.78 8.55
CA THR A 83 -24.54 8.37 8.96
C THR A 83 -25.42 8.68 7.74
N THR A 84 -25.83 7.65 7.01
CA THR A 84 -27.07 7.77 6.22
C THR A 84 -28.24 7.43 7.16
N PRO A 85 -29.06 8.40 7.62
CA PRO A 85 -30.28 8.06 8.32
C PRO A 85 -31.26 7.53 7.28
N ALA A 86 -31.56 6.23 7.35
CA ALA A 86 -32.71 5.69 6.64
C ALA A 86 -33.98 6.22 7.32
N HIS A 87 -34.75 6.93 6.51
CA HIS A 87 -36.01 7.63 6.76
C HIS A 87 -37.09 6.78 7.44
#